data_AF-M6HJI4-F1
#
_entry.id   AF-M6HJI4-F1
#
_cell.length_a   1.000
_cell.length_b   1.000
_cell.length_c   1.000
_cell.angle_alpha   90.00
_cell.angle_beta   90.00
_cell.angle_gamma   90.00
#
_symmetry.space_group_name_H-M   'P 1'
#
loop_
_entity.id
_entity.type
_entity.pdbx_description
1 polymer ?
#
loop_
_entity_poly.entity_id
_entity_poly.type
_entity_poly.pdbx_seq_one_letter_code
_entity_poly.pdbx_strand_id
1 'polypeptide(L)'
;MYRNEGNRIDTRKYISFLSGRGDSKVFDRTIIDKNEEKLKGVEVAFLVSKSRRIFNFEYAVAVISAMLSSAYILKEHEVDFSIHAYSDRNNKKDRIDLIPIKRLDEVYDENKEEEMFNYLRTDWQGDSVEEYQLLEKVESYFSPEAQTKIVVMISDFRGQRGKAEVSDEINSRDNRKLHAEILKNQNRNYVFLGVGLGRRYIAEHLFQDSVQITSDNFYNMPNLIGTELGRLILTHHSMRN
;
A
#
# COMPACT_ATOMS: atom_id res chain seq x y z
N MET A 1 34.55 17.28 41.97
CA MET A 1 33.48 16.37 41.48
C MET A 1 32.49 17.23 40.69
N TYR A 2 32.70 17.28 39.37
CA TYR A 2 31.83 17.71 38.27
C TYR A 2 32.67 17.33 37.04
N ARG A 3 32.25 16.32 36.25
CA ARG A 3 33.02 15.91 35.06
C ARG A 3 32.64 16.84 33.90
N ASN A 4 33.66 17.48 33.34
CA ASN A 4 33.57 18.51 32.31
C ASN A 4 33.71 17.87 30.91
N GLU A 5 32.72 17.08 30.49
CA GLU A 5 32.64 16.52 29.14
C GLU A 5 31.54 17.23 28.35
N GLY A 6 31.72 18.54 28.14
CA GLY A 6 30.95 19.31 27.19
C GLY A 6 31.88 19.83 26.11
N ASN A 7 31.75 19.34 24.88
CA ASN A 7 32.47 19.93 23.76
C ASN A 7 31.98 21.36 23.53
N ARG A 8 32.92 22.30 23.33
CA ARG A 8 32.63 23.70 22.99
C ARG A 8 31.84 23.76 21.68
N ILE A 9 30.56 24.08 21.76
CA ILE A 9 29.72 24.34 20.58
C ILE A 9 30.00 25.76 20.11
N ASP A 10 30.45 25.92 18.86
CA ASP A 10 30.55 27.24 18.23
C ASP A 10 29.14 27.80 18.00
N THR A 11 28.77 28.73 18.88
CA THR A 11 27.40 29.28 18.97
C THR A 11 26.96 29.94 17.66
N ARG A 12 27.89 30.45 16.84
CA ARG A 12 27.54 31.02 15.53
C ARG A 12 27.07 29.96 14.55
N LYS A 13 27.68 28.77 14.55
CA LYS A 13 27.25 27.65 13.70
C LYS A 13 25.89 27.09 14.13
N TYR A 14 25.63 27.04 15.43
CA TYR A 14 24.34 26.64 15.97
C TYR A 14 23.20 27.60 15.58
N ILE A 15 23.46 28.91 15.64
CA ILE A 15 22.49 29.93 15.20
C ILE A 15 22.27 29.86 13.68
N SER A 16 23.31 29.64 12.88
CA SER A 16 23.18 29.44 11.43
C SER A 16 22.35 28.21 11.07
N PHE A 17 22.48 27.10 11.80
CA PHE A 17 21.65 25.90 11.65
C PHE A 17 20.18 26.17 11.96
N LEU A 18 19.87 26.79 13.11
CA LEU A 18 18.49 27.17 13.47
C LEU A 18 17.85 28.14 12.47
N SER A 19 18.66 28.97 11.82
CA SER A 19 18.19 29.92 10.79
C SER A 19 18.03 29.31 9.38
N GLY A 20 18.30 28.01 9.21
CA GLY A 20 18.13 27.31 7.93
C GLY A 20 19.14 27.70 6.83
N ARG A 21 20.24 28.37 7.19
CA ARG A 21 21.24 28.90 6.25
C ARG A 21 22.62 28.19 6.31
N GLY A 22 22.71 27.06 7.01
CA GLY A 22 23.97 26.33 7.21
C GLY A 22 23.95 24.90 6.64
N ASP A 23 25.08 24.48 6.08
CA ASP A 23 25.33 23.09 5.66
C ASP A 23 25.19 22.14 6.86
N SER A 24 24.52 21.01 6.65
CA SER A 24 24.11 20.02 7.67
C SER A 24 25.28 19.29 8.37
N LYS A 25 26.53 19.65 8.10
CA LYS A 25 27.75 19.01 8.63
C LYS A 25 28.37 19.74 9.83
N VAL A 26 27.57 20.17 10.81
CA VAL A 26 28.08 20.86 12.01
C VAL A 26 28.26 19.92 13.21
N PHE A 27 27.69 18.71 13.19
CA PHE A 27 27.84 17.74 14.27
C PHE A 27 28.78 16.60 13.86
N ASP A 28 30.09 16.87 13.95
CA ASP A 28 31.11 15.83 13.83
C ASP A 28 31.05 14.92 15.06
N ARG A 29 30.78 13.62 14.83
CA ARG A 29 30.80 12.48 15.78
C ARG A 29 29.57 12.18 16.63
N THR A 30 28.38 12.57 16.18
CA THR A 30 27.18 11.76 16.47
C THR A 30 26.71 11.25 15.13
N ILE A 31 27.12 10.04 14.77
CA ILE A 31 26.40 9.28 13.74
C ILE A 31 25.01 9.14 14.34
N ILE A 32 24.05 9.88 13.79
CA ILE A 32 22.65 9.52 13.99
C ILE A 32 22.57 8.16 13.32
N ASP A 33 22.53 7.09 14.11
CA ASP A 33 22.16 5.76 13.61
C ASP A 33 20.85 5.96 12.87
N LYS A 34 20.96 5.90 11.53
CA LYS A 34 19.86 6.17 10.63
C LYS A 34 18.74 5.20 10.96
N ASN A 35 17.52 5.61 10.64
CA ASN A 35 16.27 4.87 10.83
C ASN A 35 16.21 3.45 10.17
N GLU A 36 17.33 2.84 9.79
CA GLU A 36 17.45 1.53 9.12
C GLU A 36 16.83 0.38 9.94
N GLU A 37 16.80 0.45 11.28
CA GLU A 37 16.15 -0.60 12.08
C GLU A 37 14.64 -0.38 12.32
N LYS A 38 14.10 0.82 12.13
CA LYS A 38 12.73 1.14 12.56
C LYS A 38 11.63 0.54 11.72
N LEU A 39 11.92 0.11 10.50
CA LEU A 39 10.94 -0.43 9.56
C LEU A 39 11.22 -1.89 9.21
N LYS A 40 12.24 -2.49 9.83
CA LYS A 40 12.60 -3.88 9.60
C LYS A 40 11.45 -4.80 10.02
N GLY A 41 11.06 -5.70 9.13
CA GLY A 41 9.93 -6.62 9.36
C GLY A 41 8.55 -6.01 9.07
N VAL A 42 8.48 -4.80 8.53
CA VAL A 42 7.29 -4.29 7.85
C VAL A 42 7.27 -4.83 6.43
N GLU A 43 6.16 -5.46 6.04
CA GLU A 43 5.92 -5.92 4.68
C GLU A 43 4.57 -5.42 4.16
N VAL A 44 4.54 -5.02 2.89
CA VAL A 44 3.34 -4.48 2.23
C VAL A 44 3.00 -5.28 0.97
N ALA A 45 1.79 -5.83 0.90
CA ALA A 45 1.28 -6.52 -0.28
C ALA A 45 0.18 -5.71 -0.95
N PHE A 46 0.42 -5.25 -2.18
CA PHE A 46 -0.59 -4.57 -3.00
C PHE A 46 -1.33 -5.59 -3.87
N LEU A 47 -2.66 -5.60 -3.76
CA LEU A 47 -3.57 -6.35 -4.60
C LEU A 47 -4.32 -5.35 -5.48
N VAL A 48 -3.99 -5.33 -6.77
CA VAL A 48 -4.51 -4.37 -7.74
C VAL A 48 -5.52 -5.06 -8.66
N SER A 49 -6.78 -4.64 -8.60
CA SER A 49 -7.76 -5.08 -9.57
C SER A 49 -7.37 -4.60 -10.98
N LYS A 50 -7.44 -5.49 -11.97
CA LYS A 50 -7.32 -5.15 -13.41
C LYS A 50 -8.61 -5.43 -14.17
N SER A 51 -9.74 -5.27 -13.50
CA SER A 51 -11.05 -5.48 -14.12
C SER A 51 -11.42 -4.34 -15.08
N ARG A 52 -12.08 -4.67 -16.20
CA ARG A 52 -12.57 -3.69 -17.19
C ARG A 52 -13.47 -2.60 -16.62
N ARG A 53 -14.14 -2.88 -15.50
CA ARG A 53 -15.09 -1.97 -14.84
C ARG A 53 -14.41 -0.73 -14.26
N ILE A 54 -13.15 -0.87 -13.85
CA ILE A 54 -12.33 0.22 -13.32
C ILE A 54 -11.40 0.81 -14.40
N PHE A 55 -11.47 0.30 -15.62
CA PHE A 55 -10.73 0.85 -16.75
C PHE A 55 -11.43 2.10 -17.29
N ASN A 56 -11.25 3.21 -16.58
CA ASN A 56 -11.34 4.55 -17.14
C ASN A 56 -9.94 5.19 -17.12
N PHE A 57 -9.76 6.24 -17.93
CA PHE A 57 -8.48 6.92 -18.02
C PHE A 57 -8.00 7.44 -16.66
N GLU A 58 -8.89 8.03 -15.86
CA GLU A 58 -8.51 8.63 -14.58
C GLU A 58 -7.98 7.61 -13.57
N TYR A 59 -8.70 6.49 -13.35
CA TYR A 59 -8.28 5.50 -12.35
C TYR A 59 -7.12 4.65 -12.84
N ALA A 60 -7.02 4.35 -14.14
CA ALA A 60 -5.86 3.65 -14.68
C ALA A 60 -4.57 4.47 -14.47
N VAL A 61 -4.61 5.77 -14.79
CA VAL A 61 -3.47 6.67 -14.55
C VAL A 61 -3.17 6.80 -13.06
N ALA A 62 -4.20 6.97 -12.22
CA ALA A 62 -4.03 7.09 -10.77
C ALA A 62 -3.39 5.83 -10.16
N VAL A 63 -3.82 4.63 -10.58
CA VAL A 63 -3.24 3.36 -10.12
C VAL A 63 -1.79 3.24 -10.56
N ILE A 64 -1.46 3.54 -11.83
CA ILE A 64 -0.07 3.50 -12.31
C ILE A 64 0.80 4.43 -11.47
N SER A 65 0.41 5.70 -11.33
CA SER A 65 1.17 6.67 -10.53
C SER A 65 1.30 6.22 -9.07
N ALA A 66 0.23 5.74 -8.46
CA ALA A 66 0.25 5.29 -7.08
C ALA A 66 1.17 4.09 -6.86
N MET A 67 1.15 3.10 -7.77
CA MET A 67 2.00 1.91 -7.64
C MET A 67 3.48 2.24 -7.83
N LEU A 68 3.83 3.05 -8.83
CA LEU A 68 5.22 3.46 -9.05
C LEU A 68 5.74 4.33 -7.90
N SER A 69 4.95 5.32 -7.45
CA SER A 69 5.34 6.16 -6.32
C SER A 69 5.46 5.36 -5.01
N SER A 70 4.53 4.43 -4.76
CA SER A 70 4.60 3.58 -3.57
C SER A 70 5.82 2.67 -3.60
N ALA A 71 6.11 2.05 -4.75
CA ALA A 71 7.27 1.18 -4.93
C ALA A 71 8.59 1.93 -4.69
N TYR A 72 8.73 3.12 -5.27
CA TYR A 72 9.89 3.98 -5.06
C TYR A 72 10.07 4.35 -3.58
N ILE A 73 9.01 4.84 -2.93
CA ILE A 73 9.06 5.25 -1.51
C ILE A 73 9.40 4.07 -0.60
N LEU A 74 8.75 2.92 -0.79
CA LEU A 74 8.99 1.73 0.04
C LEU A 74 10.42 1.23 -0.12
N LYS A 75 10.95 1.22 -1.36
CA LYS A 75 12.35 0.88 -1.64
C LYS A 75 13.33 1.86 -0.98
N GLU A 76 13.10 3.17 -1.06
CA GLU A 76 13.96 4.17 -0.40
C GLU A 76 13.95 4.05 1.13
N HIS A 77 12.90 3.46 1.70
CA HIS A 77 12.76 3.19 3.12
C HIS A 77 13.08 1.74 3.52
N GLU A 78 13.62 0.93 2.61
CA GLU A 78 13.97 -0.49 2.84
C GLU A 78 12.80 -1.32 3.38
N VAL A 79 11.58 -0.99 2.97
CA VAL A 79 10.37 -1.75 3.29
C VAL A 79 10.11 -2.76 2.20
N ASP A 80 10.05 -4.04 2.58
CA ASP A 80 9.75 -5.12 1.65
C ASP A 80 8.30 -5.05 1.17
N PHE A 81 8.08 -5.20 -0.13
CA PHE A 81 6.75 -5.12 -0.71
C PHE A 81 6.55 -6.07 -1.89
N SER A 82 5.30 -6.37 -2.20
CA SER A 82 4.90 -7.08 -3.41
C SER A 82 3.70 -6.42 -4.06
N ILE A 83 3.58 -6.57 -5.38
CA ILE A 83 2.46 -6.04 -6.16
C ILE A 83 1.92 -7.16 -7.02
N HIS A 84 0.63 -7.45 -6.86
CA HIS A 84 -0.08 -8.47 -7.60
C HIS A 84 -1.28 -7.85 -8.30
N ALA A 85 -1.43 -8.12 -9.59
CA ALA A 85 -2.66 -7.83 -10.31
C ALA A 85 -3.61 -9.03 -10.23
N TYR A 86 -4.90 -8.76 -10.08
CA TYR A 86 -5.92 -9.80 -10.11
C TYR A 86 -7.10 -9.42 -11.01
N SER A 87 -7.64 -10.42 -11.70
CA SER A 87 -8.90 -10.32 -12.46
C SER A 87 -9.32 -11.72 -12.95
N ASP A 88 -10.47 -11.84 -13.61
CA ASP A 88 -10.80 -13.01 -14.43
C ASP A 88 -10.52 -12.68 -15.91
N ARG A 89 -9.32 -13.01 -16.41
CA ARG A 89 -8.89 -12.63 -17.78
C ARG A 89 -9.65 -13.39 -18.86
N ASN A 90 -10.05 -14.63 -18.57
CA ASN A 90 -10.76 -15.48 -19.52
C ASN A 90 -12.28 -15.32 -19.44
N ASN A 91 -12.79 -14.54 -18.49
CA ASN A 91 -14.20 -14.31 -18.24
C ASN A 91 -15.00 -15.62 -18.08
N LYS A 92 -14.39 -16.60 -17.41
CA LYS A 92 -14.96 -17.94 -17.19
C LYS A 92 -15.61 -18.10 -15.83
N LYS A 93 -15.38 -17.17 -14.90
CA LYS A 93 -15.96 -17.12 -13.56
C LYS A 93 -15.63 -18.33 -12.67
N ASP A 94 -14.60 -19.09 -13.06
CA ASP A 94 -14.15 -20.32 -12.42
C ASP A 94 -12.84 -20.15 -11.65
N ARG A 95 -12.04 -19.14 -11.98
CA ARG A 95 -10.74 -18.88 -11.35
C ARG A 95 -10.39 -17.39 -11.32
N ILE A 96 -9.55 -17.02 -10.36
CA ILE A 96 -8.91 -15.70 -10.31
C ILE A 96 -7.52 -15.84 -10.92
N ASP A 97 -7.24 -15.09 -11.99
CA ASP A 97 -5.90 -14.95 -12.51
C ASP A 97 -5.15 -13.93 -11.64
N LEU A 98 -4.25 -14.41 -10.78
CA LEU A 98 -3.37 -13.61 -9.93
C LEU A 98 -1.97 -13.57 -10.53
N ILE A 99 -1.53 -12.38 -10.94
CA ILE A 99 -0.27 -12.18 -11.64
C ILE A 99 0.65 -11.33 -10.76
N PRO A 100 1.79 -11.88 -10.28
CA PRO A 100 2.79 -11.08 -9.59
C PRO A 100 3.46 -10.13 -10.60
N ILE A 101 3.37 -8.83 -10.33
CA ILE A 101 4.10 -7.80 -11.07
C ILE A 101 5.48 -7.60 -10.44
N LYS A 102 5.53 -7.61 -9.10
CA LYS A 102 6.75 -7.58 -8.29
C LYS A 102 6.57 -8.51 -7.10
N ARG A 103 7.44 -9.51 -6.95
CA ARG A 103 7.44 -10.43 -5.80
C ARG A 103 8.26 -9.87 -4.64
N LEU A 104 8.02 -10.34 -3.42
CA LEU A 104 8.77 -9.86 -2.25
C LEU A 104 10.29 -10.01 -2.43
N ASP A 105 10.73 -11.17 -2.92
CA ASP A 105 12.13 -11.53 -3.14
C ASP A 105 12.79 -10.86 -4.36
N GLU A 106 12.00 -10.17 -5.19
CA GLU A 106 12.53 -9.43 -6.34
C GLU A 106 13.03 -8.04 -5.91
N VAL A 107 14.21 -7.67 -6.40
CA VAL A 107 14.77 -6.32 -6.23
C VAL A 107 13.98 -5.33 -7.08
N TYR A 108 13.69 -4.16 -6.52
CA TYR A 108 13.12 -3.03 -7.25
C TYR A 108 14.24 -2.14 -7.80
N ASP A 109 14.48 -2.22 -9.11
CA ASP A 109 15.42 -1.41 -9.88
C ASP A 109 14.71 -0.72 -11.06
N GLU A 110 15.47 0.04 -11.87
CA GLU A 110 14.93 0.75 -13.03
C GLU A 110 14.27 -0.20 -14.06
N ASN A 111 14.82 -1.40 -14.24
CA ASN A 111 14.24 -2.39 -15.15
C ASN A 111 12.89 -2.89 -14.61
N LYS A 112 12.82 -3.20 -13.31
CA LYS A 112 11.57 -3.62 -12.66
C LYS A 112 10.53 -2.51 -12.68
N GLU A 113 10.93 -1.26 -12.49
CA GLU A 113 10.04 -0.10 -12.63
C GLU A 113 9.45 -0.01 -14.05
N GLU A 114 10.27 -0.19 -15.09
CA GLU A 114 9.80 -0.20 -16.48
C GLU A 114 8.87 -1.40 -16.77
N GLU A 115 9.19 -2.60 -16.28
CA GLU A 115 8.32 -3.78 -16.37
C GLU A 115 6.96 -3.52 -15.70
N MET A 116 6.98 -2.96 -14.49
CA MET A 116 5.78 -2.57 -13.75
C MET A 116 4.94 -1.57 -14.53
N PHE A 117 5.54 -0.51 -15.06
CA PHE A 117 4.85 0.48 -15.88
C PHE A 117 4.21 -0.15 -17.12
N ASN A 118 4.96 -0.98 -17.84
CA ASN A 118 4.50 -1.65 -19.05
C ASN A 118 3.34 -2.62 -18.79
N TYR A 119 3.35 -3.31 -17.66
CA TYR A 119 2.27 -4.20 -17.27
C TYR A 119 1.04 -3.44 -16.76
N LEU A 120 1.25 -2.40 -15.95
CA LEU A 120 0.16 -1.62 -15.37
C LEU A 120 -0.59 -0.81 -16.45
N ARG A 121 0.06 -0.40 -17.53
CA ARG A 121 -0.60 0.35 -18.63
C ARG A 121 -1.43 -0.49 -19.60
N THR A 122 -1.25 -1.82 -19.63
CA THR A 122 -1.92 -2.72 -20.60
C THR A 122 -2.90 -3.68 -19.92
N ASP A 123 -3.61 -4.52 -20.67
CA ASP A 123 -4.35 -5.70 -20.17
C ASP A 123 -5.45 -5.44 -19.11
N TRP A 124 -6.17 -4.32 -19.21
CA TRP A 124 -7.32 -3.98 -18.35
C TRP A 124 -8.66 -4.58 -18.83
N GLN A 125 -8.63 -5.82 -19.28
CA GLN A 125 -9.78 -6.46 -19.93
C GLN A 125 -10.45 -7.58 -19.11
N GLY A 126 -9.92 -7.91 -17.94
CA GLY A 126 -10.48 -8.97 -17.10
C GLY A 126 -11.85 -8.61 -16.51
N ASP A 127 -12.66 -9.61 -16.16
CA ASP A 127 -13.90 -9.38 -15.41
C ASP A 127 -13.59 -9.22 -13.90
N SER A 128 -14.58 -8.73 -13.15
CA SER A 128 -14.50 -8.65 -11.69
C SER A 128 -14.54 -10.04 -11.07
N VAL A 129 -13.90 -10.20 -9.91
CA VAL A 129 -13.78 -11.47 -9.20
C VAL A 129 -14.43 -11.38 -7.82
N GLU A 130 -14.55 -12.53 -7.15
CA GLU A 130 -14.92 -12.59 -5.75
C GLU A 130 -13.68 -12.32 -4.88
N GLU A 131 -13.45 -11.06 -4.47
CA GLU A 131 -12.18 -10.67 -3.83
C GLU A 131 -11.87 -11.38 -2.50
N TYR A 132 -12.87 -11.96 -1.82
CA TYR A 132 -12.62 -12.73 -0.60
C TYR A 132 -11.70 -13.94 -0.84
N GLN A 133 -11.72 -14.51 -2.05
CA GLN A 133 -10.87 -15.65 -2.40
C GLN A 133 -9.38 -15.28 -2.41
N LEU A 134 -9.04 -14.00 -2.62
CA LEU A 134 -7.66 -13.51 -2.54
C LEU A 134 -7.11 -13.59 -1.11
N LEU A 135 -7.99 -13.59 -0.11
CA LEU A 135 -7.64 -13.58 1.31
C LEU A 135 -7.62 -14.97 1.94
N GLU A 136 -8.07 -16.00 1.23
CA GLU A 136 -8.06 -17.39 1.73
C GLU A 136 -6.63 -17.89 2.01
N LYS A 137 -5.64 -17.36 1.30
CA LYS A 137 -4.21 -17.66 1.46
C LYS A 137 -3.38 -16.40 1.66
N VAL A 138 -3.87 -15.47 2.49
CA VAL A 138 -3.21 -14.17 2.71
C VAL A 138 -1.75 -14.31 3.17
N GLU A 139 -1.40 -15.40 3.87
CA GLU A 139 -0.02 -15.66 4.27
C GLU A 139 0.96 -15.82 3.11
N SER A 140 0.53 -16.20 1.91
CA SER A 140 1.46 -16.38 0.78
C SER A 140 2.04 -15.08 0.25
N TYR A 141 1.48 -13.93 0.63
CA TYR A 141 1.99 -12.62 0.22
C TYR A 141 3.10 -12.09 1.10
N PHE A 142 3.45 -12.79 2.18
CA PHE A 142 4.36 -12.32 3.22
C PHE A 142 5.45 -13.35 3.52
N SER A 143 6.62 -12.89 3.94
CA SER A 143 7.64 -13.79 4.48
C SER A 143 7.23 -14.30 5.88
N PRO A 144 7.80 -15.43 6.32
CA PRO A 144 7.60 -15.93 7.68
C PRO A 144 8.05 -14.95 8.77
N GLU A 145 9.06 -14.12 8.47
CA GLU A 145 9.70 -13.21 9.44
C GLU A 145 9.03 -11.83 9.53
N ALA A 146 8.01 -11.58 8.71
CA ALA A 146 7.27 -10.33 8.71
C ALA A 146 6.54 -10.12 10.05
N GLN A 147 6.89 -9.04 10.75
CA GLN A 147 6.26 -8.64 12.00
C GLN A 147 4.99 -7.84 11.77
N THR A 148 4.97 -6.97 10.76
CA THR A 148 3.83 -6.12 10.41
C THR A 148 3.46 -6.37 8.96
N LYS A 149 2.26 -6.93 8.73
CA LYS A 149 1.80 -7.42 7.43
C LYS A 149 0.64 -6.55 6.98
N ILE A 150 0.87 -5.68 6.00
CA ILE A 150 -0.14 -4.75 5.50
C ILE A 150 -0.59 -5.21 4.10
N VAL A 151 -1.88 -5.44 3.94
CA VAL A 151 -2.51 -5.75 2.65
C VAL A 151 -3.25 -4.50 2.15
N VAL A 152 -2.87 -4.00 0.98
CA VAL A 152 -3.52 -2.87 0.32
C VAL A 152 -4.32 -3.40 -0.86
N MET A 153 -5.66 -3.32 -0.79
CA MET A 153 -6.54 -3.76 -1.86
C MET A 153 -7.06 -2.57 -2.66
N ILE A 154 -6.86 -2.56 -3.98
CA ILE A 154 -7.26 -1.48 -4.87
C ILE A 154 -8.32 -1.99 -5.85
N SER A 155 -9.58 -1.61 -5.65
CA SER A 155 -10.73 -2.10 -6.44
C SER A 155 -11.92 -1.15 -6.33
N ASP A 156 -12.95 -1.37 -7.14
CA ASP A 156 -14.26 -0.75 -6.90
C ASP A 156 -15.16 -1.54 -5.94
N PHE A 157 -14.76 -2.75 -5.54
CA PHE A 157 -15.43 -3.63 -4.56
C PHE A 157 -16.90 -3.93 -4.86
N ARG A 158 -17.25 -3.93 -6.14
CA ARG A 158 -18.61 -4.22 -6.62
C ARG A 158 -18.86 -5.71 -6.87
N GLY A 159 -17.96 -6.57 -6.38
CA GLY A 159 -17.95 -8.02 -6.61
C GLY A 159 -18.06 -8.42 -8.08
N GLN A 160 -18.40 -9.69 -8.31
CA GLN A 160 -18.46 -10.25 -9.66
C GLN A 160 -19.61 -9.66 -10.50
N ARG A 161 -20.75 -9.33 -9.87
CA ARG A 161 -21.94 -8.81 -10.55
C ARG A 161 -22.37 -7.48 -9.95
N GLY A 162 -22.17 -6.40 -10.71
CA GLY A 162 -22.63 -5.07 -10.31
C GLY A 162 -24.13 -5.03 -10.06
N LYS A 163 -24.53 -4.26 -9.04
CA LYS A 163 -25.92 -4.03 -8.63
C LYS A 163 -26.36 -2.61 -8.95
N ALA A 164 -27.68 -2.40 -9.02
CA ALA A 164 -28.25 -1.08 -9.21
C ALA A 164 -27.95 -0.20 -7.99
N GLU A 165 -28.38 -0.65 -6.81
CA GLU A 165 -28.22 0.07 -5.54
C GLU A 165 -26.91 -0.27 -4.83
N VAL A 166 -26.36 0.70 -4.11
CA VAL A 166 -25.13 0.53 -3.30
C VAL A 166 -25.38 -0.40 -2.10
N SER A 167 -26.57 -0.33 -1.49
CA SER A 167 -26.96 -1.22 -0.39
C SER A 167 -26.91 -2.69 -0.80
N ASP A 168 -27.25 -3.00 -2.05
CA ASP A 168 -27.24 -4.37 -2.57
C ASP A 168 -25.82 -4.85 -2.85
N GLU A 169 -24.89 -3.95 -3.21
CA GLU A 169 -23.46 -4.26 -3.30
C GLU A 169 -22.91 -4.60 -1.92
N ILE A 170 -23.13 -3.74 -0.92
CA ILE A 170 -22.63 -3.91 0.45
C ILE A 170 -23.16 -5.22 1.07
N ASN A 171 -24.46 -5.49 0.91
CA ASN A 171 -25.11 -6.68 1.47
C ASN A 171 -24.97 -7.94 0.59
N SER A 172 -24.26 -7.83 -0.53
CA SER A 172 -24.01 -8.97 -1.41
C SER A 172 -23.30 -10.10 -0.66
N ARG A 173 -23.47 -11.33 -1.13
CA ARG A 173 -22.79 -12.50 -0.56
C ARG A 173 -21.27 -12.31 -0.60
N ASP A 174 -20.76 -11.79 -1.70
CA ASP A 174 -19.33 -11.63 -1.97
C ASP A 174 -18.72 -10.63 -0.99
N ASN A 175 -19.35 -9.46 -0.81
CA ASN A 175 -18.86 -8.44 0.10
C ASN A 175 -19.01 -8.81 1.57
N ARG A 176 -20.09 -9.52 1.94
CA ARG A 176 -20.20 -10.07 3.31
C ARG A 176 -19.11 -11.10 3.61
N LYS A 177 -18.77 -11.95 2.64
CA LYS A 177 -17.64 -12.89 2.78
C LYS A 177 -16.30 -12.17 2.84
N LEU A 178 -16.09 -11.15 2.00
CA LEU A 178 -14.86 -10.36 2.00
C LEU A 178 -14.66 -9.69 3.36
N HIS A 179 -15.69 -9.02 3.88
CA HIS A 179 -15.63 -8.42 5.21
C HIS A 179 -15.34 -9.45 6.31
N ALA A 180 -15.96 -10.64 6.25
CA ALA A 180 -15.69 -11.71 7.20
C ALA A 180 -14.23 -12.22 7.14
N GLU A 181 -13.65 -12.38 5.94
CA GLU A 181 -12.25 -12.77 5.78
C GLU A 181 -11.28 -11.66 6.22
N ILE A 182 -11.62 -10.39 6.02
CA ILE A 182 -10.84 -9.25 6.56
C ILE A 182 -10.80 -9.33 8.08
N LEU A 183 -11.97 -9.41 8.76
CA LEU A 183 -12.05 -9.48 10.22
C LEU A 183 -11.30 -10.71 10.78
N LYS A 184 -11.45 -11.86 10.13
CA LYS A 184 -10.76 -13.11 10.50
C LYS A 184 -9.24 -12.95 10.42
N ASN A 185 -8.71 -12.30 9.38
CA ASN A 185 -7.28 -12.11 9.22
C ASN A 185 -6.74 -10.93 10.05
N GLN A 186 -7.55 -9.93 10.40
CA GLN A 186 -7.18 -8.92 11.39
C GLN A 186 -6.88 -9.55 12.76
N ASN A 187 -7.66 -10.55 13.18
CA ASN A 187 -7.37 -11.34 14.38
C ASN A 187 -6.07 -12.16 14.28
N ARG A 188 -5.57 -12.41 13.06
CA ARG A 188 -4.27 -13.04 12.78
C ARG A 188 -3.15 -12.02 12.57
N ASN A 189 -3.36 -10.76 12.99
CA ASN A 189 -2.41 -9.65 12.94
C ASN A 189 -2.10 -9.09 11.54
N TYR A 190 -2.96 -9.32 10.55
CA TYR A 190 -2.90 -8.65 9.24
C TYR A 190 -3.63 -7.30 9.30
N VAL A 191 -3.03 -6.27 8.71
CA VAL A 191 -3.61 -4.93 8.59
C VAL A 191 -4.13 -4.77 7.18
N PHE A 192 -5.33 -4.23 7.00
CA PHE A 192 -5.95 -4.09 5.68
C PHE A 192 -6.27 -2.64 5.38
N LEU A 193 -5.85 -2.18 4.20
CA LEU A 193 -6.22 -0.89 3.64
C LEU A 193 -7.06 -1.11 2.38
N GLY A 194 -8.33 -0.71 2.43
CA GLY A 194 -9.23 -0.73 1.27
C GLY A 194 -9.16 0.57 0.48
N VAL A 195 -8.62 0.53 -0.74
CA VAL A 195 -8.60 1.69 -1.65
C VAL A 195 -9.73 1.54 -2.66
N GLY A 196 -10.85 2.21 -2.38
CA GLY A 196 -12.04 2.17 -3.20
C GLY A 196 -11.92 3.08 -4.42
N LEU A 197 -12.17 2.54 -5.62
CA LEU A 197 -12.25 3.31 -6.86
C LEU A 197 -13.71 3.59 -7.23
N GLY A 198 -14.02 4.82 -7.65
CA GLY A 198 -15.36 5.22 -8.08
C GLY A 198 -16.14 6.01 -7.04
N ARG A 199 -17.45 6.19 -7.25
CA ARG A 199 -18.32 7.05 -6.43
C ARG A 199 -19.25 6.29 -5.49
N ARG A 200 -19.08 4.98 -5.35
CA ARG A 200 -20.00 4.12 -4.58
C ARG A 200 -19.59 3.92 -3.13
N TYR A 201 -18.39 4.37 -2.74
CA TYR A 201 -17.91 4.32 -1.35
C TYR A 201 -18.06 2.95 -0.70
N ILE A 202 -17.82 1.86 -1.45
CA ILE A 202 -18.04 0.51 -0.90
C ILE A 202 -16.93 0.14 0.09
N ALA A 203 -15.69 0.63 -0.13
CA ALA A 203 -14.54 0.28 0.69
C ALA A 203 -14.72 0.63 2.17
N GLU A 204 -15.30 1.78 2.50
CA GLU A 204 -15.51 2.24 3.90
C GLU A 204 -16.45 1.34 4.70
N HIS A 205 -17.28 0.55 4.01
CA HIS A 205 -18.18 -0.42 4.64
C HIS A 205 -17.55 -1.80 4.84
N LEU A 206 -16.45 -2.09 4.15
CA LEU A 206 -15.81 -3.40 4.16
C LEU A 206 -14.50 -3.41 4.95
N PHE A 207 -13.81 -2.28 5.02
CA PHE A 207 -12.50 -2.13 5.64
C PHE A 207 -12.56 -1.14 6.79
N GLN A 208 -11.84 -1.43 7.87
CA GLN A 208 -11.66 -0.48 8.97
C GLN A 208 -10.88 0.75 8.51
N ASP A 209 -9.81 0.53 7.75
CA ASP A 209 -8.98 1.57 7.16
C ASP A 209 -9.23 1.59 5.66
N SER A 210 -9.67 2.74 5.14
CA SER A 210 -10.02 2.88 3.73
C SER A 210 -9.75 4.27 3.18
N VAL A 211 -9.50 4.33 1.88
CA VAL A 211 -9.32 5.56 1.10
C VAL A 211 -10.23 5.48 -0.12
N GLN A 212 -11.04 6.53 -0.34
CA GLN A 212 -11.88 6.61 -1.54
C GLN A 212 -11.26 7.50 -2.61
N ILE A 213 -11.12 6.95 -3.81
CA ILE A 213 -10.62 7.61 -5.00
C ILE A 213 -11.77 7.79 -6.00
N THR A 214 -12.05 9.05 -6.33
CA THR A 214 -13.11 9.51 -7.23
C THR A 214 -12.50 10.33 -8.37
N SER A 215 -13.33 10.78 -9.31
CA SER A 215 -12.93 11.73 -10.35
C SER A 215 -12.33 13.03 -9.81
N ASP A 216 -12.61 13.38 -8.55
CA ASP A 216 -12.29 14.70 -8.00
C ASP A 216 -10.97 14.70 -7.24
N ASN A 217 -10.42 13.52 -6.93
CA ASN A 217 -9.18 13.35 -6.16
C ASN A 217 -8.22 12.29 -6.73
N PHE A 218 -8.49 11.71 -7.91
CA PHE A 218 -7.64 10.65 -8.50
C PHE A 218 -6.16 11.06 -8.65
N TYR A 219 -5.90 12.33 -8.99
CA TYR A 219 -4.54 12.88 -9.11
C TYR A 219 -3.77 12.86 -7.78
N ASN A 220 -4.48 12.80 -6.65
CA ASN A 220 -3.91 12.79 -5.31
C ASN A 220 -3.82 11.37 -4.71
N MET A 221 -4.20 10.33 -5.47
CA MET A 221 -4.19 8.94 -5.01
C MET A 221 -2.85 8.49 -4.41
N PRO A 222 -1.67 8.81 -4.99
CA PRO A 222 -0.39 8.43 -4.39
C PRO A 222 -0.21 8.99 -2.97
N ASN A 223 -0.55 10.26 -2.75
CA ASN A 223 -0.41 10.91 -1.44
C ASN A 223 -1.41 10.35 -0.43
N LEU A 224 -2.64 10.08 -0.85
CA LEU A 224 -3.68 9.52 0.03
C LEU A 224 -3.29 8.12 0.51
N ILE A 225 -2.82 7.25 -0.40
CA ILE A 225 -2.33 5.92 -0.05
C ILE A 225 -1.07 6.03 0.82
N GLY A 226 -0.11 6.87 0.45
CA GLY A 226 1.13 7.03 1.21
C GLY A 226 0.91 7.55 2.63
N THR A 227 0.01 8.52 2.82
CA THR A 227 -0.36 9.05 4.14
C THR A 227 -0.97 7.96 5.00
N GLU A 228 -1.92 7.22 4.44
CA GLU A 228 -2.63 6.18 5.19
C GLU A 228 -1.73 4.99 5.50
N LEU A 229 -0.89 4.57 4.56
CA LEU A 229 0.11 3.54 4.77
C LEU A 229 1.11 3.93 5.86
N GLY A 230 1.61 5.17 5.83
CA GLY A 230 2.49 5.70 6.88
C GLY A 230 1.82 5.68 8.27
N ARG A 231 0.55 6.08 8.35
CA ARG A 231 -0.25 5.99 9.59
C ARG A 231 -0.37 4.56 10.08
N LEU A 232 -0.66 3.60 9.20
CA LEU A 232 -0.79 2.18 9.54
C LEU A 232 0.53 1.59 10.04
N ILE A 233 1.64 1.90 9.38
CA ILE A 233 2.98 1.48 9.80
C ILE A 233 3.26 2.01 11.22
N LEU A 234 3.08 3.32 11.47
CA LEU A 234 3.31 3.89 12.80
C LEU A 234 2.39 3.28 13.86
N THR A 235 1.13 3.04 13.52
CA THR A 235 0.15 2.51 14.47
C THR A 235 0.45 1.05 14.83
N HIS A 236 0.79 0.21 13.85
CA HIS A 236 0.87 -1.23 14.05
C HIS A 236 2.30 -1.75 14.26
N HIS A 237 3.31 -1.06 13.74
CA HIS A 237 4.71 -1.48 13.90
C HIS A 237 5.33 -0.88 15.16
N SER A 238 5.10 0.42 15.44
CA SER A 238 5.65 1.07 16.64
C SER A 238 5.03 0.60 17.95
N MET A 239 3.90 -0.11 17.93
CA MET A 239 3.34 -0.78 19.11
C MET A 239 3.92 -2.18 19.35
N ARG A 240 4.61 -2.75 18.35
CA ARG A 240 5.14 -4.13 18.40
C ARG A 240 6.63 -4.19 18.73
N ASN A 241 7.33 -3.06 18.62
CA ASN A 241 8.70 -2.83 19.09
C ASN A 241 8.67 -2.01 20.38
#